data_AF-A0A3S2PFB5-F1
#
_entry.id   AF-A0A3S2PFB5-F1
#
_cell.length_a   1.000
_cell.length_b   1.000
_cell.length_c   1.000
_cell.angle_alpha   90.00
_cell.angle_beta   90.00
_cell.angle_gamma   90.00
#
_symmetry.space_group_name_H-M   'P 1'
#
loop_
_entity.id
_entity.type
_entity.pdbx_description
1 polymer ?
#
loop_
_entity_poly.entity_id
_entity_poly.type
_entity_poly.pdbx_seq_one_letter_code
_entity_poly.pdbx_strand_id
1 'polypeptide(L)'
;MELSSSLILVALTAVLLWLMNLRNNRKHRMPPGPPALPLIGNLLQLNKNAPFRTIVELSQTYGPVMTIYMGWQRTVALVGYDAVKEALVDQAEDFVGRAPFPFLYRATRGYGVGISNGERWRQLRRFTLTTLRDFGMGRKGMEQWIQEESGHIRTHIHAFKGEI
;
A
#
# COMPACT_ATOMS: atom_id res chain seq x y z
N MET A 1 -41.82 25.01 -8.49
CA MET A 1 -40.77 24.52 -7.58
C MET A 1 -39.93 23.41 -8.22
N GLU A 2 -40.50 22.56 -9.08
CA GLU A 2 -39.78 21.50 -9.85
C GLU A 2 -38.78 22.02 -10.89
N LEU A 3 -39.08 23.12 -11.58
CA LEU A 3 -38.19 23.71 -12.60
C LEU A 3 -36.97 24.41 -11.97
N SER A 4 -37.16 25.06 -10.83
CA SER A 4 -36.08 25.68 -10.06
C SER A 4 -35.15 24.63 -9.44
N SER A 5 -35.69 23.53 -8.90
CA SER A 5 -34.88 22.46 -8.32
C SER A 5 -34.07 21.70 -9.38
N SER A 6 -34.66 21.43 -10.55
CA SER A 6 -33.94 20.80 -11.68
C SER A 6 -32.81 21.68 -12.22
N LEU A 7 -33.03 23.00 -12.37
CA LEU A 7 -31.96 23.94 -12.78
C LEU A 7 -30.80 23.99 -11.78
N ILE A 8 -31.08 23.98 -10.48
CA ILE A 8 -30.06 23.93 -9.43
C ILE A 8 -29.26 22.63 -9.49
N LEU A 9 -29.93 21.49 -9.72
CA LEU A 9 -29.27 20.19 -9.87
C LEU A 9 -28.33 20.15 -11.09
N VAL A 10 -28.78 20.68 -12.23
CA VAL A 10 -27.96 20.76 -13.45
C VAL A 10 -26.76 21.69 -13.23
N ALA A 11 -26.96 22.83 -12.58
CA ALA A 11 -25.86 23.74 -12.25
C ALA A 11 -24.83 23.09 -11.31
N LEU A 12 -25.28 22.38 -10.27
CA LEU A 12 -24.40 21.67 -9.33
C LEU A 12 -23.61 20.55 -10.01
N THR A 13 -24.25 19.79 -10.89
CA THR A 13 -23.57 18.73 -11.66
C THR A 13 -22.58 19.30 -12.67
N ALA A 14 -22.91 20.40 -13.35
CA ALA A 14 -21.98 21.09 -14.24
C ALA A 14 -20.76 21.66 -13.49
N VAL A 15 -20.97 22.27 -12.33
CA VAL A 15 -19.88 22.76 -11.46
C VAL A 15 -19.02 21.60 -10.97
N LEU A 16 -19.63 20.49 -10.57
CA LEU A 16 -18.90 19.28 -10.15
C LEU A 16 -18.03 18.73 -11.29
N LEU A 17 -18.58 18.60 -12.49
CA LEU A 17 -17.85 18.15 -13.68
C LEU A 17 -16.72 19.11 -14.06
N TRP A 18 -16.95 20.41 -13.96
CA TRP A 18 -15.92 21.43 -14.22
C TRP A 18 -14.78 21.36 -13.21
N LEU A 19 -15.08 21.24 -11.92
CA LEU A 19 -14.08 21.05 -10.85
C LEU A 19 -13.29 19.74 -11.04
N MET A 20 -13.96 18.67 -11.46
CA MET A 20 -13.29 17.40 -11.79
C MET A 20 -12.33 17.56 -12.97
N ASN A 21 -12.75 18.26 -14.02
CA ASN A 21 -11.92 18.48 -15.21
C ASN A 21 -10.70 19.36 -14.89
N LEU A 22 -10.87 20.39 -14.05
CA LEU A 22 -9.78 21.22 -13.54
C LEU A 22 -8.78 20.40 -12.70
N ARG A 23 -9.28 19.48 -11.87
CA ARG A 23 -8.43 18.57 -11.08
C ARG A 23 -7.64 17.61 -11.99
N ASN A 24 -8.26 17.11 -13.05
CA ASN A 24 -7.63 16.20 -14.01
C ASN A 24 -6.60 16.90 -14.91
N ASN A 25 -6.79 18.20 -15.19
CA ASN A 25 -5.89 19.03 -16.01
C ASN A 25 -4.63 19.52 -15.29
N ARG A 26 -4.41 19.18 -14.01
CA ARG A 26 -3.11 19.41 -13.35
C ARG A 26 -2.07 18.46 -13.95
N LYS A 27 -1.38 18.96 -14.99
CA LYS A 27 -0.30 18.33 -15.79
C LYS A 27 0.91 17.92 -14.94
N HIS A 28 0.73 16.94 -14.06
CA HIS A 28 1.82 16.03 -13.74
C HIS A 28 1.66 14.84 -14.67
N ARG A 29 2.67 14.58 -15.50
CA ARG A 29 2.69 13.44 -16.42
C ARG A 29 2.79 12.16 -15.58
N MET A 30 1.66 11.73 -15.04
CA MET A 30 1.55 10.48 -14.33
C MET A 30 1.68 9.32 -15.32
N PRO A 31 2.13 8.14 -14.85
CA PRO A 31 2.03 6.93 -15.63
C PRO A 31 0.59 6.68 -16.10
N PRO A 32 0.40 6.03 -17.26
CA PRO A 32 -0.92 5.68 -17.77
C PRO A 32 -1.70 4.83 -16.76
N GLY A 33 -3.03 4.78 -16.88
CA GLY A 33 -3.85 3.99 -15.98
C GLY A 33 -5.31 4.00 -16.36
N PRO A 34 -6.11 3.10 -15.77
CA PRO A 34 -7.54 3.02 -16.05
C PRO A 34 -8.28 4.29 -15.63
N PRO A 35 -9.30 4.71 -16.40
CA PRO A 35 -10.06 5.91 -16.08
C PRO A 35 -10.72 5.79 -14.71
N ALA A 36 -10.46 6.76 -13.84
CA ALA A 36 -10.94 6.78 -12.47
C ALA A 36 -12.30 7.47 -12.36
N LEU A 37 -13.22 6.88 -11.60
CA LEU A 37 -14.52 7.49 -11.31
C LEU A 37 -14.37 8.62 -10.28
N PRO A 38 -15.25 9.64 -10.30
CA PRO A 38 -15.30 10.63 -9.24
C PRO A 38 -15.45 9.97 -7.87
N LEU A 39 -14.73 10.50 -6.87
CA LEU A 39 -14.80 10.13 -5.46
C LEU A 39 -14.30 8.71 -5.12
N ILE A 40 -14.71 7.69 -5.88
CA ILE A 40 -14.44 6.27 -5.63
C ILE A 40 -13.14 5.81 -6.33
N GLY A 41 -12.73 6.49 -7.39
CA GLY A 41 -11.54 6.11 -8.15
C GLY A 41 -11.76 4.82 -8.95
N ASN A 42 -10.79 3.90 -8.89
CA ASN A 42 -10.82 2.60 -9.56
C ASN A 42 -11.31 1.47 -8.62
N LEU A 43 -11.82 1.76 -7.42
CA LEU A 43 -12.22 0.71 -6.46
C LEU A 43 -13.29 -0.23 -7.00
N LEU A 44 -14.21 0.24 -7.86
CA LEU A 44 -15.22 -0.61 -8.49
C LEU A 44 -14.65 -1.51 -9.59
N GLN A 45 -13.52 -1.13 -10.16
CA GLN A 45 -12.83 -1.92 -11.18
C GLN A 45 -11.98 -3.02 -10.55
N LEU A 46 -11.61 -2.89 -9.27
CA LEU A 46 -10.81 -3.86 -8.54
C LEU A 46 -11.68 -4.98 -7.93
N ASN A 47 -11.28 -6.24 -8.15
CA ASN A 47 -11.91 -7.36 -7.47
C ASN A 47 -11.60 -7.32 -5.96
N LYS A 48 -12.63 -7.24 -5.12
CA LYS A 48 -12.49 -7.17 -3.64
C LYS A 48 -11.78 -8.39 -3.04
N ASN A 49 -12.00 -9.57 -3.62
CA ASN A 49 -11.44 -10.83 -3.11
C ASN A 49 -10.01 -11.07 -3.60
N ALA A 50 -9.64 -10.47 -4.73
CA ALA A 50 -8.34 -10.68 -5.36
C ALA A 50 -7.86 -9.41 -6.10
N PRO A 51 -7.62 -8.29 -5.38
CA PRO A 51 -7.28 -7.02 -6.02
C PRO A 51 -5.94 -7.08 -6.78
N PHE A 52 -5.01 -7.89 -6.29
CA PHE A 52 -3.71 -8.11 -6.95
C PHE A 52 -3.84 -8.72 -8.34
N ARG A 53 -4.83 -9.61 -8.58
CA ARG A 53 -5.04 -10.20 -9.91
C ARG A 53 -5.49 -9.14 -10.90
N THR A 54 -6.46 -8.32 -10.52
CA THR A 54 -6.92 -7.20 -11.35
C THR A 54 -5.79 -6.22 -11.65
N ILE A 55 -4.90 -5.94 -10.69
CA ILE A 55 -3.74 -5.08 -10.93
C ILE A 55 -2.79 -5.70 -11.98
N VAL A 56 -2.55 -7.01 -11.94
CA VAL A 56 -1.74 -7.69 -12.96
C VAL A 56 -2.43 -7.70 -14.33
N GLU A 57 -3.75 -7.89 -14.39
CA GLU A 57 -4.51 -7.80 -15.65
C GLU A 57 -4.44 -6.38 -16.23
N LEU A 58 -4.57 -5.35 -15.40
CA LEU A 58 -4.44 -3.95 -15.81
C LEU A 58 -3.02 -3.65 -16.30
N SER A 59 -1.97 -4.24 -15.72
CA SER A 59 -0.60 -3.99 -16.20
C SER A 59 -0.34 -4.56 -17.60
N GLN A 60 -1.11 -5.56 -18.04
CA GLN A 60 -1.04 -6.04 -19.43
C GLN A 60 -1.59 -5.02 -20.42
N THR A 61 -2.52 -4.16 -19.99
CA THR A 61 -3.16 -3.15 -20.83
C THR A 61 -2.44 -1.80 -20.76
N TYR A 62 -2.07 -1.35 -19.55
CA TYR A 62 -1.51 -0.02 -19.30
C TYR A 62 0.01 -0.03 -19.13
N GLY A 63 0.63 -1.20 -19.05
CA GLY A 63 2.06 -1.37 -18.84
C GLY A 63 2.45 -1.64 -17.38
N PRO A 64 3.74 -1.94 -17.13
CA PRO A 64 4.26 -2.35 -15.83
C PRO A 64 4.23 -1.25 -14.76
N VAL A 65 4.19 0.02 -15.17
CA VAL A 65 4.11 1.19 -14.27
C VAL A 65 2.82 1.93 -14.61
N MET A 66 1.85 1.90 -13.68
CA MET A 66 0.53 2.47 -13.93
C MET A 66 -0.06 3.19 -12.72
N THR A 67 -0.95 4.15 -12.96
CA THR A 67 -1.65 4.90 -11.92
C THR A 67 -3.00 4.28 -11.59
N ILE A 68 -3.25 4.00 -10.31
CA ILE A 68 -4.52 3.49 -9.78
C ILE A 68 -5.01 4.41 -8.66
N TYR A 69 -6.28 4.78 -8.70
CA TYR A 69 -6.94 5.59 -7.69
C TYR A 69 -7.71 4.69 -6.70
N MET A 70 -7.22 4.58 -5.48
CA MET A 70 -7.88 3.88 -4.38
C MET A 70 -8.72 4.88 -3.57
N GLY A 71 -9.95 5.14 -4.04
CA GLY A 71 -10.79 6.20 -3.47
C GLY A 71 -10.17 7.56 -3.74
N TRP A 72 -9.81 8.28 -2.67
CA TRP A 72 -9.10 9.57 -2.77
C TRP A 72 -7.58 9.43 -2.83
N GLN A 73 -7.04 8.23 -2.55
CA GLN A 73 -5.62 8.00 -2.57
C GLN A 73 -5.16 7.63 -3.98
N ARG A 74 -4.21 8.40 -4.50
CA ARG A 74 -3.56 8.12 -5.79
C ARG A 74 -2.34 7.24 -5.54
N THR A 75 -2.28 6.10 -6.21
CA THR A 75 -1.23 5.08 -6.04
C THR A 75 -0.59 4.76 -7.38
N VAL A 76 0.73 4.61 -7.42
CA VAL A 76 1.43 4.06 -8.59
C VAL A 76 1.69 2.57 -8.31
N ALA A 77 1.18 1.71 -9.18
CA ALA A 77 1.41 0.28 -9.13
C ALA A 77 2.63 -0.06 -10.00
N LEU A 78 3.55 -0.82 -9.43
CA LEU A 78 4.72 -1.37 -10.09
C LEU A 78 4.53 -2.87 -10.22
N VAL A 79 4.55 -3.38 -11.45
CA VAL A 79 4.32 -4.79 -11.77
C VAL A 79 5.48 -5.31 -12.61
N GLY A 80 6.03 -6.45 -12.20
CA GLY A 80 7.17 -7.09 -12.86
C GLY A 80 8.50 -6.78 -12.18
N TYR A 81 9.49 -7.63 -12.44
CA TYR A 81 10.80 -7.56 -11.78
C TYR A 81 11.53 -6.25 -12.08
N ASP A 82 11.62 -5.86 -13.36
CA ASP A 82 12.41 -4.70 -13.78
C ASP A 82 11.87 -3.40 -13.17
N ALA A 83 10.55 -3.18 -13.23
CA ALA A 83 9.91 -2.00 -12.67
C ALA A 83 10.06 -1.92 -11.13
N VAL A 84 9.96 -3.06 -10.44
CA VAL A 84 10.13 -3.12 -8.97
C VAL A 84 11.58 -2.91 -8.58
N LYS A 85 12.53 -3.52 -9.30
CA LYS A 85 13.96 -3.36 -9.07
C LYS A 85 14.38 -1.90 -9.31
N GLU A 86 14.00 -1.32 -10.43
CA GLU A 86 14.37 0.04 -10.78
C GLU A 86 13.90 1.04 -9.70
N ALA A 87 12.64 0.95 -9.28
CA ALA A 87 12.11 1.86 -8.27
C ALA A 87 12.66 1.58 -6.86
N LEU A 88 12.64 0.33 -6.39
CA LEU A 88 12.92 0.02 -4.98
C LEU A 88 14.40 -0.25 -4.68
N VAL A 89 15.23 -0.48 -5.71
CA VAL A 89 16.66 -0.76 -5.57
C VAL A 89 17.48 0.33 -6.24
N ASP A 90 17.29 0.54 -7.54
CA ASP A 90 18.13 1.47 -8.30
C ASP A 90 17.82 2.94 -7.91
N GLN A 91 16.58 3.25 -7.56
CA GLN A 91 16.11 4.55 -7.06
C GLN A 91 15.65 4.49 -5.59
N ALA A 92 16.29 3.65 -4.78
CA ALA A 92 15.85 3.34 -3.41
C ALA A 92 15.68 4.57 -2.49
N GLU A 93 16.45 5.64 -2.68
CA GLU A 93 16.33 6.85 -1.86
C GLU A 93 15.01 7.59 -2.11
N ASP A 94 14.56 7.65 -3.36
CA ASP A 94 13.31 8.31 -3.74
C ASP A 94 12.08 7.51 -3.30
N PHE A 95 12.18 6.18 -3.33
CA PHE A 95 11.10 5.25 -2.95
C PHE A 95 11.21 4.74 -1.50
N VAL A 96 12.06 5.33 -0.66
CA VAL A 96 12.23 4.89 0.73
C VAL A 96 11.00 5.16 1.60
N GLY A 97 10.10 6.07 1.20
CA GLY A 97 8.96 6.50 2.01
C GLY A 97 7.92 5.40 2.31
N ARG A 98 7.29 5.47 3.49
CA ARG A 98 6.17 4.62 3.88
C ARG A 98 4.84 5.31 3.57
N ALA A 99 3.93 4.56 2.95
CA ALA A 99 2.59 5.01 2.67
C ALA A 99 1.83 5.31 3.98
N PRO A 100 1.11 6.45 4.07
CA PRO A 100 0.33 6.80 5.25
C PRO A 100 -0.97 5.98 5.28
N PHE A 101 -0.95 4.81 5.90
CA PHE A 101 -2.16 4.04 6.15
C PHE A 101 -2.94 4.67 7.33
N PRO A 102 -4.14 5.23 7.13
CA PRO A 102 -4.82 6.01 8.17
C PRO A 102 -5.10 5.22 9.45
N PHE A 103 -5.41 3.92 9.32
CA PHE A 103 -5.64 3.02 10.46
C PHE A 103 -4.38 2.86 11.30
N LEU A 104 -3.25 2.50 10.67
CA LEU A 104 -1.97 2.34 11.35
C LEU A 104 -1.48 3.66 11.94
N TYR A 105 -1.69 4.77 11.23
CA TYR A 105 -1.34 6.10 11.73
C TYR A 105 -2.17 6.48 12.96
N ARG A 106 -3.47 6.15 13.01
CA ARG A 106 -4.31 6.40 14.19
C ARG A 106 -3.85 5.57 15.39
N ALA A 107 -3.50 4.30 15.18
CA ALA A 107 -3.06 3.41 16.26
C ALA A 107 -1.69 3.81 16.82
N THR A 108 -0.75 4.18 15.95
CA THR A 108 0.65 4.42 16.33
C THR A 108 1.04 5.88 16.41
N ARG A 109 0.13 6.80 16.03
CA ARG A 109 0.40 8.24 15.87
C ARG A 109 1.61 8.55 14.97
N GLY A 110 1.92 7.66 14.03
CA GLY A 110 3.08 7.76 13.14
C GLY A 110 4.42 7.39 13.79
N TYR A 111 4.40 6.70 14.93
CA TYR A 111 5.59 6.16 15.59
C TYR A 111 5.83 4.69 15.23
N GLY A 112 7.06 4.23 15.42
CA GLY A 112 7.47 2.85 15.18
C GLY A 112 8.24 2.66 13.86
N VAL A 113 9.07 1.61 13.84
CA VAL A 113 10.00 1.32 12.72
C VAL A 113 9.28 0.97 11.40
N GLY A 114 8.06 0.46 11.46
CA GLY A 114 7.27 0.09 10.28
C GLY A 114 6.45 1.23 9.64
N ILE A 115 6.24 2.34 10.35
CA ILE A 115 5.28 3.40 9.96
C ILE A 115 5.95 4.77 9.85
N SER A 116 6.99 5.03 10.65
CA SER A 116 7.69 6.31 10.65
C SER A 116 8.42 6.60 9.32
N ASN A 117 8.68 7.88 9.05
CA ASN A 117 9.41 8.35 7.87
C ASN A 117 10.56 9.30 8.25
N GLY A 118 11.44 9.58 7.29
CA GLY A 118 12.55 10.52 7.44
C GLY A 118 13.59 10.07 8.48
N GLU A 119 14.18 11.05 9.19
CA GLU A 119 15.25 10.80 10.15
C GLU A 119 14.81 9.92 11.32
N ARG A 120 13.57 10.08 11.79
CA ARG A 120 12.97 9.23 12.83
C ARG A 120 13.05 7.75 12.46
N TRP A 121 12.68 7.41 11.21
CA TRP A 121 12.75 6.03 10.74
C TRP A 121 14.19 5.52 10.65
N ARG A 122 15.12 6.34 10.15
CA ARG A 122 16.54 5.97 10.04
C ARG A 122 17.12 5.62 11.42
N GLN A 123 16.85 6.44 12.42
CA GLN A 123 17.31 6.23 13.80
C GLN A 123 16.70 4.97 14.41
N LEU A 124 15.37 4.83 14.36
CA LEU A 124 14.67 3.66 14.90
C LEU A 124 15.13 2.36 14.24
N ARG A 125 15.25 2.34 12.90
CA ARG A 125 15.73 1.16 12.16
C ARG A 125 17.14 0.77 12.58
N ARG A 126 18.07 1.74 12.67
CA ARG A 126 19.45 1.48 13.07
C ARG A 126 19.51 0.90 14.49
N PHE A 127 18.79 1.51 15.42
CA PHE A 127 18.70 1.04 16.79
C PHE A 127 18.13 -0.39 16.84
N THR A 128 16.94 -0.62 16.29
CA THR A 128 16.28 -1.94 16.30
C THR A 128 17.13 -3.03 15.68
N LEU A 129 17.76 -2.79 14.53
CA LEU A 129 18.61 -3.81 13.88
C LEU A 129 19.88 -4.13 14.69
N THR A 130 20.44 -3.14 15.38
CA THR A 130 21.61 -3.34 16.25
C THR A 130 21.21 -4.19 17.45
N THR A 131 20.16 -3.78 18.15
CA THR A 131 19.64 -4.49 19.32
C THR A 131 19.24 -5.93 18.99
N LEU A 132 18.57 -6.17 17.85
CA LEU A 132 18.23 -7.54 17.43
C LEU A 132 19.46 -8.41 17.20
N ARG A 133 20.53 -7.86 16.59
CA ARG A 133 21.79 -8.59 16.40
C ARG A 133 22.49 -8.88 17.72
N ASP A 134 22.42 -7.97 18.67
CA ASP A 134 22.98 -8.15 20.01
C ASP A 134 22.24 -9.25 20.78
N PHE A 135 20.92 -9.36 20.60
CA PHE A 135 20.11 -10.49 21.08
C PHE A 135 20.28 -11.80 20.29
N GLY A 136 21.24 -11.85 19.36
CA GLY A 136 21.58 -13.09 18.66
C GLY A 136 20.82 -13.33 17.35
N MET A 137 20.06 -12.36 16.83
CA MET A 137 19.46 -12.45 15.49
C MET A 137 20.55 -12.71 14.44
N GLY A 138 20.39 -13.78 13.67
CA GLY A 138 21.37 -14.22 12.67
C GLY A 138 22.59 -14.93 13.27
N ARG A 139 22.54 -15.34 14.54
CA ARG A 139 23.59 -16.11 15.24
C ARG A 139 23.00 -17.38 15.86
N LYS A 140 23.87 -18.24 16.38
CA LYS A 140 23.50 -19.51 17.04
C LYS A 140 22.52 -19.36 18.21
N GLY A 141 22.52 -18.23 18.92
CA GLY A 141 21.57 -17.98 20.01
C GLY A 141 20.12 -18.02 19.55
N MET A 142 19.79 -17.29 18.47
CA MET A 142 18.44 -17.31 17.89
C MET A 142 18.10 -18.69 17.31
N GLU A 143 19.06 -19.40 16.74
CA GLU A 143 18.86 -20.76 16.24
C GLU A 143 18.40 -21.72 17.34
N GLN A 144 19.04 -21.66 18.51
CA GLN A 144 18.65 -22.48 19.67
C GLN A 144 17.22 -22.18 20.13
N TRP A 145 16.86 -20.89 20.20
CA TRP A 145 15.51 -20.46 20.59
C TRP A 145 14.46 -20.95 19.59
N ILE A 146 14.75 -20.87 18.28
CA ILE A 146 13.87 -21.40 17.24
C ILE A 146 13.72 -22.92 17.35
N GLN A 147 14.80 -23.65 17.64
CA GLN A 147 14.75 -25.11 17.81
C GLN A 147 13.94 -25.52 19.04
N GLU A 148 14.11 -24.81 20.16
CA GLU A 148 13.35 -25.03 21.39
C GLU A 148 11.85 -24.83 21.15
N GLU A 149 11.46 -23.69 20.58
CA GLU A 149 10.06 -23.38 20.29
C GLU A 149 9.45 -24.35 19.26
N SER A 150 10.25 -24.77 18.26
CA SER A 150 9.83 -25.83 17.32
C SER A 150 9.57 -27.16 18.04
N GLY A 151 10.36 -27.48 19.07
CA GLY A 151 10.16 -28.63 19.93
C GLY A 151 8.85 -28.55 20.71
N HIS A 152 8.52 -27.37 21.27
CA HIS A 152 7.25 -27.12 21.95
C HIS A 152 6.06 -27.27 21.00
N ILE A 153 6.14 -26.64 19.82
CA ILE A 153 5.10 -26.73 18.78
C ILE A 153 4.86 -28.18 18.38
N ARG A 154 5.93 -28.96 18.12
CA ARG A 154 5.81 -30.38 17.76
C ARG A 154 5.13 -31.18 18.87
N THR A 155 5.53 -30.95 20.12
CA THR A 155 4.93 -31.64 21.28
C THR A 155 3.45 -31.32 21.39
N HIS A 156 3.07 -30.06 21.19
CA HIS A 156 1.68 -29.63 21.23
C HIS A 156 0.85 -30.25 20.10
N ILE A 157 1.38 -30.28 18.87
CA ILE A 157 0.72 -30.94 17.73
C ILE A 157 0.49 -32.43 18.00
N HIS A 158 1.47 -33.13 18.57
CA HIS A 158 1.30 -34.55 18.91
C HIS A 158 0.27 -34.77 20.03
N ALA A 159 0.14 -33.85 20.97
CA ALA A 159 -0.86 -33.93 22.02
C ALA A 159 -2.30 -33.85 21.47
N PHE A 160 -2.53 -33.15 20.35
CA PHE A 160 -3.84 -33.07 19.69
C PHE A 160 -4.26 -34.37 18.97
N LYS A 161 -3.37 -35.37 18.80
CA LYS A 161 -3.67 -36.70 18.22
C LYS A 161 -4.48 -36.73 16.91
N GLY A 162 -4.57 -35.61 16.18
CA GLY A 162 -5.35 -35.51 14.94
C GLY A 162 -6.85 -35.28 15.14
N GLU A 163 -7.30 -34.94 16.35
CA GLU A 163 -8.66 -34.43 16.58
C GLU A 163 -8.64 -32.91 16.37
N ILE A 164 -9.19 -32.47 15.24
CA ILE A 164 -9.50 -31.05 14.93
C ILE A 164 -10.89 -30.73 15.51
#